data_AF-A0A1B8P004-F1
#
_entry.id   AF-A0A1B8P004-F1
#
_cell.length_a   1.000
_cell.length_b   1.000
_cell.length_c   1.000
_cell.angle_alpha   90.00
_cell.angle_beta   90.00
_cell.angle_gamma   90.00
#
_symmetry.space_group_name_H-M   'P 1'
#
loop_
_entity.id
_entity.type
_entity.pdbx_description
1 polymer ?
#
loop_
_entity_poly.entity_id
_entity_poly.type
_entity_poly.pdbx_seq_one_letter_code
_entity_poly.pdbx_strand_id
1 'polypeptide(L)'
;MADFHAPAAEALAAEYGARTLDADTVFEDDEIDAVLIASSTPTHADYLERAARAGKAVLCEKPIALDLARTVEALRVLESHPVTCALGFNRRHDPQFAALKRAVMEGRIGNLETLTIISRDPAPPPTEYIGASGGIFRDMTIHDFDMARWLLNEPIAEVHAEGSCLIDPGIGAAGDVDTAMVTLITNSGRLCHISNSRRACYGYDQRIEAFGSAGMLQAQNESDTRLRFTGEPGQVEGKPSGSFWNAMPRPIATRSTISSTPGNNNAPR
;
A
#
# COMPACT_ATOMS: atom_id res chain seq x y z
N MET A 1 -8.33 14.03 14.43
CA MET A 1 -8.37 13.99 12.96
C MET A 1 -8.09 15.39 12.44
N ALA A 2 -7.28 15.52 11.40
CA ALA A 2 -6.95 16.81 10.79
C ALA A 2 -7.04 16.65 9.27
N ASP A 3 -7.68 17.61 8.61
CA ASP A 3 -7.79 17.68 7.15
C ASP A 3 -7.90 19.16 6.75
N PHE A 4 -7.33 19.54 5.60
CA PHE A 4 -7.47 20.91 5.08
C PHE A 4 -8.93 21.23 4.71
N HIS A 5 -9.72 20.20 4.38
CA HIS A 5 -11.14 20.28 4.14
C HIS A 5 -11.90 19.95 5.42
N ALA A 6 -12.16 20.97 6.25
CA ALA A 6 -12.78 20.82 7.56
C ALA A 6 -14.05 19.93 7.59
N PRO A 7 -15.00 20.01 6.63
CA PRO A 7 -16.17 19.14 6.63
C PRO A 7 -15.83 17.64 6.51
N ALA A 8 -14.73 17.28 5.85
CA ALA A 8 -14.29 15.88 5.76
C ALA A 8 -13.72 15.39 7.11
N ALA A 9 -12.89 16.22 7.77
CA ALA A 9 -12.39 15.91 9.11
C ALA A 9 -13.52 15.78 10.13
N GLU A 10 -14.50 16.69 10.11
CA GLU A 10 -15.64 16.69 11.02
C GLU A 10 -16.53 15.45 10.82
N ALA A 11 -16.84 15.10 9.57
CA ALA A 11 -17.65 13.92 9.26
C ALA A 11 -16.99 12.63 9.76
N LEU A 12 -15.69 12.45 9.47
CA LEU A 12 -14.96 11.27 9.91
C LEU A 12 -14.76 11.26 11.44
N ALA A 13 -14.52 12.42 12.05
CA ALA A 13 -14.37 12.53 13.50
C ALA A 13 -15.67 12.13 14.22
N ALA A 14 -16.82 12.56 13.68
CA ALA A 14 -18.14 12.16 14.21
C ALA A 14 -18.39 10.66 14.06
N GLU A 15 -18.00 10.04 12.95
CA GLU A 15 -18.16 8.58 12.72
C GLU A 15 -17.41 7.75 13.76
N TYR A 16 -16.19 8.16 14.13
CA TYR A 16 -15.31 7.41 15.03
C TYR A 16 -15.25 7.95 16.46
N GLY A 17 -16.04 8.99 16.80
CA GLY A 17 -16.02 9.62 18.12
C GLY A 17 -14.68 10.29 18.46
N ALA A 18 -13.97 10.79 17.45
CA ALA A 18 -12.69 11.48 17.59
C ALA A 18 -12.88 13.00 17.68
N ARG A 19 -11.82 13.71 18.12
CA ARG A 19 -11.74 15.18 18.04
C ARG A 19 -11.12 15.63 16.71
N THR A 20 -11.59 16.76 16.19
CA THR A 20 -10.92 17.48 15.10
C THR A 20 -9.82 18.37 15.65
N LEU A 21 -8.74 18.52 14.89
CA LEU A 21 -7.58 19.36 15.22
C LEU A 21 -7.07 20.03 13.95
N ASP A 22 -6.39 21.17 14.13
CA ASP A 22 -5.59 21.75 13.06
C ASP A 22 -4.36 20.88 12.83
N ALA A 23 -4.01 20.66 11.56
CA ALA A 23 -2.89 19.77 11.19
C ALA A 23 -1.58 20.16 11.90
N ASP A 24 -1.36 21.47 12.09
CA ASP A 24 -0.16 21.97 12.74
C ASP A 24 -0.07 21.63 14.23
N THR A 25 -1.21 21.55 14.90
CA THR A 25 -1.30 21.27 16.34
C THR A 25 -1.14 19.79 16.69
N VAL A 26 -1.34 18.88 15.71
CA VAL A 26 -1.25 17.43 15.93
C VAL A 26 0.11 17.01 16.49
N PHE A 27 1.19 17.69 16.08
CA PHE A 27 2.54 17.33 16.50
C PHE A 27 2.93 17.88 17.87
N GLU A 28 2.21 18.88 18.38
CA GLU A 28 2.46 19.53 19.66
C GLU A 28 1.62 18.94 20.80
N ASP A 29 0.63 18.11 20.45
CA ASP A 29 -0.32 17.54 21.41
C ASP A 29 0.27 16.30 22.11
N ASP A 30 0.55 16.43 23.41
CA ASP A 30 1.11 15.37 24.24
C ASP A 30 0.17 14.16 24.43
N GLU A 31 -1.12 14.27 24.12
CA GLU A 31 -2.05 13.14 24.17
C GLU A 31 -1.98 12.23 22.93
N ILE A 32 -1.18 12.60 21.91
CA ILE A 32 -1.05 11.85 20.65
C ILE A 32 0.26 11.05 20.64
N ASP A 33 0.16 9.73 20.77
CA ASP A 33 1.32 8.82 20.74
C ASP A 33 1.83 8.53 19.32
N ALA A 34 0.93 8.56 18.33
CA ALA A 34 1.21 8.15 16.96
C ALA A 34 0.41 8.95 15.93
N VAL A 35 0.97 9.11 14.73
CA VAL A 35 0.32 9.79 13.60
C VAL A 35 0.26 8.91 12.35
N LEU A 36 -0.89 8.90 11.70
CA LEU A 36 -1.08 8.38 10.35
C LEU A 36 -1.09 9.56 9.37
N ILE A 37 -0.08 9.63 8.52
CA ILE A 37 0.04 10.65 7.48
C ILE A 37 -0.58 10.08 6.20
N ALA A 38 -1.82 10.48 5.93
CA ALA A 38 -2.58 10.11 4.73
C ALA A 38 -3.08 11.35 3.97
N SER A 39 -2.39 12.48 4.13
CA SER A 39 -2.62 13.73 3.41
C SER A 39 -2.06 13.65 1.98
N SER A 40 -2.01 14.77 1.25
CA SER A 40 -1.44 14.77 -0.09
C SER A 40 0.09 14.60 -0.06
N THR A 41 0.65 13.91 -1.05
CA THR A 41 2.09 13.59 -1.16
C THR A 41 3.04 14.76 -0.88
N PRO A 42 2.79 16.01 -1.33
CA PRO A 42 3.69 17.13 -1.03
C PRO A 42 3.90 17.43 0.46
N THR A 43 2.97 17.00 1.31
CA THR A 43 3.03 17.23 2.77
C THR A 43 3.75 16.12 3.54
N HIS A 44 3.94 14.94 2.93
CA HIS A 44 4.40 13.74 3.63
C HIS A 44 5.75 13.93 4.33
N ALA A 45 6.76 14.42 3.62
CA ALA A 45 8.10 14.61 4.18
C ALA A 45 8.12 15.60 5.35
N ASP A 46 7.39 16.73 5.25
CA ASP A 46 7.32 17.71 6.34
C ASP A 46 6.65 17.11 7.59
N TYR A 47 5.49 16.49 7.42
CA TYR A 47 4.76 15.87 8.53
C TYR A 47 5.52 14.70 9.16
N LEU A 48 6.23 13.91 8.34
CA LEU A 48 7.09 12.83 8.81
C LEU A 48 8.22 13.38 9.70
N GLU A 49 8.87 14.46 9.28
CA GLU A 49 9.93 15.12 10.05
C GLU A 49 9.42 15.73 11.35
N ARG A 50 8.27 16.41 11.30
CA ARG A 50 7.65 17.01 12.49
C ARG A 50 7.25 15.96 13.52
N ALA A 51 6.64 14.86 13.07
CA ALA A 51 6.29 13.76 13.95
C ALA A 51 7.52 13.11 14.59
N ALA A 52 8.59 12.89 13.82
CA ALA A 52 9.84 12.35 14.33
C ALA A 52 10.46 13.26 15.39
N ARG A 53 10.52 14.58 15.15
CA ARG A 53 11.03 15.58 16.11
C ARG A 53 10.19 15.65 17.38
N ALA A 54 8.88 15.44 17.25
CA ALA A 54 7.95 15.36 18.38
C ALA A 54 7.98 14.01 19.11
N GLY A 55 8.79 13.04 18.67
CA GLY A 55 8.90 11.72 19.29
C GLY A 55 7.68 10.81 19.07
N LYS A 56 6.83 11.12 18.10
CA LYS A 56 5.59 10.36 17.83
C LYS A 56 5.87 9.21 16.87
N ALA A 57 5.24 8.06 17.09
CA ALA A 57 5.29 6.97 16.11
C ALA A 57 4.58 7.37 14.80
N VAL A 58 5.04 6.90 13.65
CA VAL A 58 4.55 7.34 12.34
C VAL A 58 4.21 6.16 11.44
N LEU A 59 3.02 6.21 10.84
CA LEU A 59 2.70 5.48 9.62
C LEU A 59 2.46 6.52 8.51
N CYS A 60 3.30 6.54 7.49
CA CYS A 60 3.18 7.47 6.37
C CYS A 60 2.73 6.73 5.11
N GLU A 61 1.69 7.21 4.43
CA GLU A 61 1.34 6.72 3.11
C GLU A 61 2.46 6.95 2.10
N LYS A 62 2.47 6.16 1.02
CA LYS A 62 3.47 6.29 -0.03
C LYS A 62 3.22 7.54 -0.87
N PRO A 63 4.25 8.03 -1.59
CA PRO A 63 5.68 7.95 -1.24
C PRO A 63 6.05 8.98 -0.15
N ILE A 64 7.27 8.93 0.41
CA ILE A 64 7.77 9.98 1.32
C ILE A 64 7.80 11.34 0.62
N ALA A 65 8.31 11.36 -0.62
CA ALA A 65 8.30 12.51 -1.51
C ALA A 65 8.36 12.01 -2.96
N LEU A 66 8.06 12.88 -3.93
CA LEU A 66 8.21 12.56 -5.35
C LEU A 66 9.66 12.63 -5.83
N ASP A 67 10.51 13.38 -5.13
CA ASP A 67 11.92 13.52 -5.44
C ASP A 67 12.80 12.79 -4.41
N LEU A 68 13.92 12.24 -4.92
CA LEU A 68 14.84 11.45 -4.12
C LEU A 68 15.62 12.31 -3.11
N ALA A 69 15.95 13.55 -3.46
CA ALA A 69 16.73 14.44 -2.60
C ALA A 69 15.97 14.75 -1.30
N ARG A 70 14.70 15.13 -1.41
CA ARG A 70 13.79 15.38 -0.29
C ARG A 70 13.54 14.13 0.53
N THR A 71 13.41 12.98 -0.12
CA THR A 71 13.31 11.69 0.58
C THR A 71 14.55 11.45 1.45
N VAL A 72 15.76 11.64 0.90
CA VAL A 72 17.03 11.49 1.63
C VAL A 72 17.15 12.48 2.78
N GLU A 73 16.71 13.72 2.61
CA GLU A 73 16.68 14.72 3.68
C GLU A 73 15.77 14.30 4.84
N ALA A 74 14.54 13.86 4.54
CA ALA A 74 13.60 13.38 5.56
C ALA A 74 14.15 12.15 6.32
N LEU A 75 14.83 11.24 5.62
CA LEU A 75 15.49 10.10 6.24
C LEU A 75 16.59 10.52 7.23
N ARG A 76 17.38 11.56 6.93
CA ARG A 76 18.39 12.09 7.88
C ARG A 76 17.75 12.63 9.16
N VAL A 77 16.57 13.22 9.06
CA VAL A 77 15.83 13.68 10.24
C VAL A 77 15.35 12.50 11.08
N LEU A 78 14.80 11.46 10.45
CA LEU A 78 14.41 10.22 11.13
C LEU A 78 15.60 9.52 11.80
N GLU A 79 16.77 9.50 11.16
CA GLU A 79 18.01 8.98 11.76
C GLU A 79 18.43 9.79 12.99
N SER A 80 18.22 11.10 12.97
CA SER A 80 18.55 12.00 14.10
C SER A 80 17.50 11.99 15.22
N HIS A 81 16.27 11.57 14.92
CA HIS A 81 15.13 11.53 15.84
C HIS A 81 14.42 10.17 15.70
N PRO A 82 15.02 9.09 16.23
CA PRO A 82 14.52 7.75 16.00
C PRO A 82 13.15 7.55 16.65
N VAL A 83 12.16 7.23 15.83
CA VAL A 83 10.81 6.86 16.24
C VAL A 83 10.39 5.57 15.52
N THR A 84 9.39 4.87 16.04
CA THR A 84 8.75 3.77 15.30
C THR A 84 8.13 4.35 14.03
N CYS A 85 8.67 3.99 12.86
CA CYS A 85 8.23 4.52 11.57
C CYS A 85 7.96 3.38 10.59
N ALA A 86 6.81 3.45 9.92
CA ALA A 86 6.43 2.54 8.83
C ALA A 86 5.95 3.33 7.61
N LEU A 87 6.19 2.78 6.42
CA LEU A 87 5.69 3.29 5.16
C LEU A 87 4.52 2.43 4.68
N GLY A 88 3.51 3.06 4.08
CA GLY A 88 2.23 2.50 3.65
C GLY A 88 2.30 1.54 2.45
N PHE A 89 3.27 0.63 2.41
CA PHE A 89 3.30 -0.48 1.46
C PHE A 89 2.37 -1.62 1.92
N ASN A 90 1.08 -1.27 1.99
CA ASN A 90 -0.02 -2.10 2.47
C ASN A 90 -0.06 -3.51 1.85
N ARG A 91 0.36 -3.68 0.58
CA ARG A 91 0.36 -4.98 -0.11
C ARG A 91 1.22 -6.05 0.59
N ARG A 92 2.25 -5.69 1.36
CA ARG A 92 3.01 -6.67 2.17
C ARG A 92 2.17 -7.34 3.26
N HIS A 93 1.07 -6.70 3.66
CA HIS A 93 0.14 -7.17 4.68
C HIS A 93 -1.08 -7.88 4.10
N ASP A 94 -1.19 -7.98 2.76
CA ASP A 94 -2.16 -8.86 2.13
C ASP A 94 -1.90 -10.32 2.57
N PRO A 95 -2.92 -11.07 3.05
CA PRO A 95 -2.72 -12.42 3.56
C PRO A 95 -2.14 -13.39 2.52
N GLN A 96 -2.48 -13.24 1.24
CA GLN A 96 -1.98 -14.10 0.16
C GLN A 96 -0.53 -13.78 -0.17
N PHE A 97 -0.17 -12.50 -0.26
CA PHE A 97 1.22 -12.08 -0.51
C PHE A 97 2.12 -12.37 0.69
N ALA A 98 1.62 -12.23 1.91
CA ALA A 98 2.32 -12.65 3.13
C ALA A 98 2.53 -14.17 3.18
N ALA A 99 1.52 -14.96 2.80
CA ALA A 99 1.65 -16.41 2.69
C ALA A 99 2.66 -16.82 1.61
N LEU A 100 2.64 -16.14 0.44
CA LEU A 100 3.60 -16.31 -0.64
C LEU A 100 5.03 -16.06 -0.15
N LYS A 101 5.29 -14.89 0.47
CA LYS A 101 6.60 -14.56 1.03
C LYS A 101 7.08 -15.60 2.03
N ARG A 102 6.23 -16.00 2.97
CA ARG A 102 6.58 -17.03 3.97
C ARG A 102 6.98 -18.34 3.30
N ALA A 103 6.19 -18.82 2.33
CA ALA A 103 6.45 -20.05 1.61
C ALA A 103 7.75 -20.01 0.78
N VAL A 104 8.07 -18.85 0.19
CA VAL A 104 9.37 -18.62 -0.47
C VAL A 104 10.52 -18.70 0.55
N MET A 105 10.39 -18.04 1.71
CA MET A 105 11.43 -18.06 2.75
C MET A 105 11.61 -19.43 3.42
N GLU A 106 10.55 -20.24 3.48
CA GLU A 106 10.58 -21.63 3.93
C GLU A 106 11.25 -22.58 2.90
N GLY A 107 11.63 -22.08 1.72
CA GLY A 107 12.30 -22.87 0.68
C GLY A 107 11.36 -23.83 -0.06
N ARG A 108 10.04 -23.63 -0.01
CA ARG A 108 9.05 -24.55 -0.62
C ARG A 108 9.18 -24.71 -2.13
N ILE A 109 9.84 -23.77 -2.79
CA ILE A 109 10.14 -23.80 -4.24
C ILE A 109 11.63 -23.91 -4.53
N GLY A 110 12.45 -24.29 -3.54
CA GLY A 110 13.90 -24.31 -3.68
C GLY A 110 14.47 -22.91 -3.86
N ASN A 111 15.41 -22.76 -4.81
CA ASN A 111 16.00 -21.46 -5.12
C ASN A 111 15.03 -20.65 -5.98
N LEU A 112 14.61 -19.47 -5.51
CA LEU A 112 13.85 -18.53 -6.35
C LEU A 112 14.71 -18.10 -7.55
N GLU A 113 14.16 -18.25 -8.76
CA GLU A 113 14.84 -17.97 -10.03
C GLU A 113 14.17 -16.82 -10.77
N THR A 114 12.84 -16.85 -10.88
CA THR A 114 12.05 -15.80 -11.53
C THR A 114 10.83 -15.38 -10.70
N LEU A 115 10.46 -14.11 -10.84
CA LEU A 115 9.29 -13.51 -10.20
C LEU A 115 8.48 -12.73 -11.22
N THR A 116 7.18 -13.00 -11.34
CA THR A 116 6.27 -12.23 -12.20
C THR A 116 5.23 -11.53 -11.35
N ILE A 117 5.10 -10.21 -11.51
CA ILE A 117 4.10 -9.38 -10.84
C ILE A 117 3.20 -8.75 -11.91
N ILE A 118 1.90 -8.90 -11.77
CA ILE A 118 0.91 -8.27 -12.64
C ILE A 118 0.02 -7.40 -11.77
N SER A 119 0.04 -6.10 -12.04
CA SER A 119 -0.72 -5.10 -11.29
C SER A 119 -1.46 -4.18 -12.25
N ARG A 120 -2.78 -4.29 -12.31
CA ARG A 120 -3.64 -3.52 -13.21
C ARG A 120 -4.78 -2.90 -12.43
N ASP A 121 -4.96 -1.60 -12.64
CA ASP A 121 -6.07 -0.84 -12.04
C ASP A 121 -7.32 -0.98 -12.90
N PRO A 122 -8.53 -0.90 -12.31
CA PRO A 122 -9.77 -1.01 -13.07
C PRO A 122 -9.96 0.14 -14.07
N ALA A 123 -9.48 1.34 -13.72
CA ALA A 123 -9.54 2.54 -14.56
C ALA A 123 -8.40 3.52 -14.21
N PRO A 124 -7.97 4.38 -15.16
CA PRO A 124 -6.99 5.41 -14.88
C PRO A 124 -7.49 6.42 -13.85
N PRO A 125 -6.60 7.04 -13.06
CA PRO A 125 -6.97 8.18 -12.22
C PRO A 125 -7.33 9.41 -13.09
N PRO A 126 -7.99 10.44 -12.52
CA PRO A 126 -8.26 11.69 -13.23
C PRO A 126 -6.97 12.34 -13.76
N THR A 127 -7.03 12.98 -14.93
CA THR A 127 -5.86 13.59 -15.60
C THR A 127 -5.14 14.64 -14.74
N GLU A 128 -5.88 15.39 -13.92
CA GLU A 128 -5.32 16.36 -12.97
C GLU A 128 -4.38 15.69 -11.96
N TYR A 129 -4.74 14.50 -11.47
CA TYR A 129 -3.89 13.71 -10.58
C TYR A 129 -2.65 13.21 -11.32
N ILE A 130 -2.78 12.76 -12.57
CA ILE A 130 -1.68 12.23 -13.38
C ILE A 130 -0.55 13.25 -13.50
N GLY A 131 -0.87 14.51 -13.81
CA GLY A 131 0.12 15.58 -13.94
C GLY A 131 0.94 15.84 -12.66
N ALA A 132 0.39 15.53 -11.49
CA ALA A 132 1.05 15.69 -10.19
C ALA A 132 1.62 14.37 -9.61
N SER A 133 1.31 13.22 -10.20
CA SER A 133 1.60 11.89 -9.64
C SER A 133 3.08 11.48 -9.68
N GLY A 134 3.88 12.13 -10.53
CA GLY A 134 5.24 11.70 -10.84
C GLY A 134 5.34 10.55 -11.85
N GLY A 135 4.22 10.17 -12.47
CA GLY A 135 4.13 9.16 -13.53
C GLY A 135 3.93 7.73 -13.02
N ILE A 136 3.58 6.81 -13.92
CA ILE A 136 3.17 5.44 -13.57
C ILE A 136 4.19 4.71 -12.68
N PHE A 137 5.49 4.92 -12.89
CA PHE A 137 6.54 4.23 -12.14
C PHE A 137 6.62 4.68 -10.68
N ARG A 138 6.32 5.95 -10.40
CA ARG A 138 6.36 6.53 -9.04
C ARG A 138 5.04 6.37 -8.31
N ASP A 139 3.92 6.40 -9.04
CA ASP A 139 2.60 6.34 -8.46
C ASP A 139 2.04 4.91 -8.34
N MET A 140 2.27 4.07 -9.35
CA MET A 140 1.69 2.73 -9.45
C MET A 140 2.74 1.64 -9.21
N THR A 141 3.77 1.58 -10.06
CA THR A 141 4.82 0.53 -10.02
C THR A 141 5.64 0.57 -8.72
N ILE A 142 5.59 1.66 -7.97
CA ILE A 142 6.25 1.78 -6.66
C ILE A 142 5.87 0.65 -5.69
N HIS A 143 4.62 0.20 -5.70
CA HIS A 143 4.19 -0.94 -4.90
C HIS A 143 4.82 -2.25 -5.39
N ASP A 144 5.04 -2.37 -6.70
CA ASP A 144 5.60 -3.57 -7.32
C ASP A 144 7.12 -3.62 -7.15
N PHE A 145 7.80 -2.46 -7.17
CA PHE A 145 9.21 -2.36 -6.77
C PHE A 145 9.40 -2.76 -5.31
N ASP A 146 8.53 -2.28 -4.42
CA ASP A 146 8.56 -2.65 -3.01
C ASP A 146 8.31 -4.15 -2.80
N MET A 147 7.33 -4.71 -3.50
CA MET A 147 6.97 -6.13 -3.48
C MET A 147 8.09 -7.02 -4.06
N ALA A 148 8.67 -6.64 -5.19
CA ALA A 148 9.78 -7.35 -5.81
C ALA A 148 10.99 -7.40 -4.87
N ARG A 149 11.40 -6.25 -4.30
CA ARG A 149 12.49 -6.21 -3.31
C ARG A 149 12.20 -7.10 -2.10
N TRP A 150 10.97 -7.07 -1.62
CA TRP A 150 10.56 -7.87 -0.47
C TRP A 150 10.61 -9.36 -0.77
N LEU A 151 10.10 -9.82 -1.92
CA LEU A 151 10.05 -11.23 -2.28
C LEU A 151 11.41 -11.79 -2.70
N LEU A 152 12.14 -11.07 -3.57
CA LEU A 152 13.49 -11.46 -4.01
C LEU A 152 14.48 -11.50 -2.85
N ASN A 153 14.28 -10.65 -1.83
CA ASN A 153 15.12 -10.57 -0.63
C ASN A 153 16.61 -10.35 -0.95
N GLU A 154 16.87 -9.57 -2.00
CA GLU A 154 18.19 -9.34 -2.55
C GLU A 154 18.23 -7.95 -3.24
N PRO A 155 19.37 -7.23 -3.23
CA PRO A 155 19.52 -6.00 -3.99
C PRO A 155 19.27 -6.19 -5.50
N ILE A 156 18.61 -5.19 -6.10
CA ILE A 156 18.45 -5.07 -7.55
C ILE A 156 19.68 -4.37 -8.13
N ALA A 157 20.30 -4.99 -9.13
CA ALA A 157 21.46 -4.47 -9.85
C ALA A 157 21.06 -3.65 -11.08
N GLU A 158 20.06 -4.12 -11.84
CA GLU A 158 19.68 -3.53 -13.13
C GLU A 158 18.16 -3.43 -13.27
N VAL A 159 17.72 -2.41 -14.00
CA VAL A 159 16.31 -2.12 -14.30
C VAL A 159 16.18 -1.77 -15.77
N HIS A 160 15.30 -2.47 -16.48
CA HIS A 160 14.88 -2.15 -17.84
C HIS A 160 13.39 -1.90 -17.85
N ALA A 161 12.95 -0.80 -18.46
CA ALA A 161 11.53 -0.45 -18.53
C ALA A 161 11.15 0.02 -19.93
N GLU A 162 9.96 -0.36 -20.37
CA GLU A 162 9.32 0.14 -21.58
C GLU A 162 7.90 0.59 -21.23
N GLY A 163 7.45 1.69 -21.81
CA GLY A 163 6.15 2.29 -21.53
C GLY A 163 5.45 2.75 -22.80
N SER A 164 4.12 2.72 -22.80
CA SER A 164 3.29 3.21 -23.90
C SER A 164 1.99 3.81 -23.37
N CYS A 165 1.44 4.75 -24.14
CA CYS A 165 0.10 5.30 -23.90
C CYS A 165 -0.88 4.64 -24.87
N LEU A 166 -1.65 3.67 -24.37
CA LEU A 166 -2.54 2.80 -25.14
C LEU A 166 -4.02 2.90 -24.70
N ILE A 167 -4.30 3.62 -23.61
CA ILE A 167 -5.61 3.66 -22.96
C ILE A 167 -6.28 5.02 -23.15
N ASP A 168 -5.59 6.10 -22.77
CA ASP A 168 -6.13 7.45 -22.81
C ASP A 168 -5.05 8.43 -23.30
N PRO A 169 -5.20 9.01 -24.52
CA PRO A 169 -4.25 9.98 -25.06
C PRO A 169 -3.99 11.19 -24.16
N GLY A 170 -4.91 11.54 -23.27
CA GLY A 170 -4.71 12.62 -22.27
C GLY A 170 -3.55 12.32 -21.30
N ILE A 171 -3.28 11.05 -21.02
CA ILE A 171 -2.16 10.59 -20.19
C ILE A 171 -0.83 10.85 -20.91
N GLY A 172 -0.77 10.47 -22.19
CA GLY A 172 0.38 10.73 -23.05
C GLY A 172 0.62 12.24 -23.25
N ALA A 173 -0.44 13.03 -23.41
CA ALA A 173 -0.35 14.48 -23.50
C ALA A 173 0.18 15.13 -22.21
N ALA A 174 -0.07 14.51 -21.05
CA ALA A 174 0.48 14.91 -19.76
C ALA A 174 1.93 14.43 -19.54
N GLY A 175 2.53 13.70 -20.50
CA GLY A 175 3.91 13.22 -20.43
C GLY A 175 4.08 11.91 -19.65
N ASP A 176 3.02 11.13 -19.44
CA ASP A 176 3.06 9.84 -18.77
C ASP A 176 2.67 8.68 -19.71
N VAL A 177 2.85 7.44 -19.25
CA VAL A 177 2.43 6.22 -19.95
C VAL A 177 1.36 5.50 -19.11
N ASP A 178 0.47 4.76 -19.77
CA ASP A 178 -0.64 4.06 -19.08
C ASP A 178 -0.48 2.55 -19.06
N THR A 179 0.47 2.04 -19.83
CA THR A 179 0.84 0.63 -19.94
C THR A 179 2.36 0.53 -19.85
N ALA A 180 2.88 -0.27 -18.93
CA ALA A 180 4.32 -0.39 -18.73
C ALA A 180 4.73 -1.83 -18.44
N MET A 181 5.94 -2.17 -18.86
CA MET A 181 6.63 -3.41 -18.51
C MET A 181 8.00 -3.09 -17.94
N VAL A 182 8.37 -3.78 -16.87
CA VAL A 182 9.67 -3.62 -16.21
C VAL A 182 10.33 -4.98 -16.01
N THR A 183 11.63 -5.07 -16.25
CA THR A 183 12.47 -6.20 -15.88
C THR A 183 13.51 -5.75 -14.87
N LEU A 184 13.59 -6.43 -13.73
CA LEU A 184 14.59 -6.24 -12.69
C LEU A 184 15.55 -7.42 -12.67
N ILE A 185 16.83 -7.15 -12.47
CA ILE A 185 17.88 -8.16 -12.34
C ILE A 185 18.56 -7.97 -11.00
N THR A 186 18.62 -9.01 -10.17
CA THR A 186 19.33 -8.99 -8.88
C THR A 186 20.84 -9.20 -9.07
N ASN A 187 21.63 -8.94 -8.02
CA ASN A 187 23.08 -9.18 -8.04
C ASN A 187 23.46 -10.63 -8.41
N SER A 188 22.65 -11.61 -8.00
CA SER A 188 22.84 -13.04 -8.30
C SER A 188 22.29 -13.47 -9.65
N GLY A 189 21.63 -12.57 -10.39
CA GLY A 189 21.06 -12.85 -11.71
C GLY A 189 19.61 -13.35 -11.71
N ARG A 190 18.92 -13.38 -10.56
CA ARG A 190 17.45 -13.61 -10.54
C ARG A 190 16.72 -12.52 -11.32
N LEU A 191 15.68 -12.91 -12.03
CA LEU A 191 14.90 -12.02 -12.88
C LEU A 191 13.53 -11.76 -12.28
N CYS A 192 13.06 -10.51 -12.34
CA CYS A 192 11.67 -10.17 -12.04
C CYS A 192 11.04 -9.39 -13.17
N HIS A 193 9.86 -9.80 -13.62
CA HIS A 193 9.05 -9.09 -14.59
C HIS A 193 7.83 -8.46 -13.92
N ILE A 194 7.58 -7.19 -14.20
CA ILE A 194 6.42 -6.44 -13.71
C ILE A 194 5.62 -5.95 -14.92
N SER A 195 4.31 -6.20 -14.92
CA SER A 195 3.38 -5.72 -15.95
C SER A 195 2.32 -4.83 -15.31
N ASN A 196 2.30 -3.55 -15.72
CA ASN A 196 1.34 -2.56 -15.26
C ASN A 196 0.39 -2.11 -16.38
N SER A 197 -0.87 -1.87 -16.02
CA SER A 197 -1.87 -1.23 -16.86
C SER A 197 -2.80 -0.38 -16.01
N ARG A 198 -3.06 0.85 -16.41
CA ARG A 198 -4.08 1.72 -15.78
C ARG A 198 -5.52 1.25 -16.03
N ARG A 199 -5.74 0.23 -16.87
CA ARG A 199 -7.08 -0.29 -17.16
C ARG A 199 -7.10 -1.81 -17.27
N ALA A 200 -7.96 -2.43 -16.46
CA ALA A 200 -8.42 -3.79 -16.57
C ALA A 200 -9.96 -3.78 -16.40
N CYS A 201 -10.69 -3.93 -17.51
CA CYS A 201 -12.15 -3.85 -17.51
C CYS A 201 -12.86 -4.91 -16.65
N TYR A 202 -12.11 -5.90 -16.17
CA TYR A 202 -12.57 -6.99 -15.32
C TYR A 202 -12.33 -6.75 -13.82
N GLY A 203 -11.69 -5.66 -13.41
CA GLY A 203 -11.43 -5.32 -12.00
C GLY A 203 -9.94 -5.17 -11.68
N TYR A 204 -9.59 -5.14 -10.40
CA TYR A 204 -8.19 -5.14 -9.98
C TYR A 204 -7.51 -6.48 -10.33
N ASP A 205 -6.41 -6.42 -11.07
CA ASP A 205 -5.56 -7.58 -11.34
C ASP A 205 -4.27 -7.44 -10.54
N GLN A 206 -4.09 -8.22 -9.48
CA GLN A 206 -2.97 -8.15 -8.56
C GLN A 206 -2.46 -9.58 -8.32
N ARG A 207 -1.67 -10.09 -9.26
CA ARG A 207 -1.15 -11.47 -9.24
C ARG A 207 0.34 -11.49 -9.08
N ILE A 208 0.83 -12.51 -8.39
CA ILE A 208 2.25 -12.76 -8.22
C ILE A 208 2.53 -14.24 -8.46
N GLU A 209 3.55 -14.54 -9.27
CA GLU A 209 4.07 -15.88 -9.49
C GLU A 209 5.55 -15.90 -9.12
N ALA A 210 5.93 -16.80 -8.22
CA ALA A 210 7.31 -17.05 -7.82
C ALA A 210 7.71 -18.46 -8.27
N PHE A 211 8.66 -18.54 -9.21
CA PHE A 211 9.16 -19.80 -9.78
C PHE A 211 10.60 -20.05 -9.33
N GLY A 212 10.87 -21.27 -8.91
CA GLY A 212 12.17 -21.68 -8.43
C GLY A 212 12.49 -23.13 -8.76
N SER A 213 13.71 -23.53 -8.40
CA SER A 213 14.32 -24.80 -8.78
C SER A 213 13.52 -26.05 -8.39
N ALA A 214 12.60 -25.96 -7.43
CA ALA A 214 11.80 -27.08 -6.94
C ALA A 214 10.29 -26.88 -7.09
N GLY A 215 9.83 -25.79 -7.72
CA GLY A 215 8.40 -25.58 -7.95
C GLY A 215 7.99 -24.13 -8.16
N MET A 216 6.70 -23.87 -7.99
CA MET A 216 6.09 -22.58 -8.23
C MET A 216 5.03 -22.27 -7.16
N LEU A 217 4.94 -21.00 -6.76
CA LEU A 217 3.86 -20.47 -5.94
C LEU A 217 3.15 -19.35 -6.69
N GLN A 218 1.83 -19.28 -6.58
CA GLN A 218 1.02 -18.25 -7.22
C GLN A 218 0.03 -17.67 -6.22
N ALA A 219 0.01 -16.34 -6.13
CA ALA A 219 -1.07 -15.59 -5.51
C ALA A 219 -2.02 -15.11 -6.61
N GLN A 220 -3.28 -15.55 -6.55
CA GLN A 220 -4.31 -15.21 -7.53
C GLN A 220 -5.18 -14.06 -7.03
N ASN A 221 -6.00 -13.50 -7.92
CA ASN A 221 -6.95 -12.44 -7.56
C ASN A 221 -8.01 -12.97 -6.58
N GLU A 222 -8.37 -12.13 -5.60
CA GLU A 222 -9.53 -12.35 -4.75
C GLU A 222 -10.79 -11.85 -5.46
N SER A 223 -11.89 -12.60 -5.35
CA SER A 223 -13.21 -12.23 -5.84
C SER A 223 -14.13 -11.90 -4.66
N ASP A 224 -15.14 -11.05 -4.90
CA ASP A 224 -16.13 -10.69 -3.86
C ASP A 224 -16.97 -11.90 -3.38
N THR A 225 -16.93 -13.00 -4.13
CA THR A 225 -17.59 -14.25 -3.81
C THR A 225 -16.73 -15.44 -4.20
N ARG A 226 -16.75 -16.49 -3.38
CA ARG A 226 -16.18 -17.80 -3.73
C ARG A 226 -17.16 -18.68 -4.52
N LEU A 227 -18.33 -18.14 -4.86
CA LEU A 227 -19.34 -18.86 -5.62
C LEU A 227 -18.83 -19.10 -7.04
N ARG A 228 -18.85 -20.38 -7.42
CA ARG A 228 -18.52 -20.86 -8.75
C ARG A 228 -19.74 -21.53 -9.33
N PHE A 229 -20.25 -21.01 -10.44
CA PHE A 229 -21.34 -21.63 -11.18
C PHE A 229 -20.77 -22.67 -12.15
N THR A 230 -21.34 -23.88 -12.18
CA THR A 230 -20.99 -24.92 -13.16
C THR A 230 -22.27 -25.37 -13.85
N GLY A 231 -22.34 -25.20 -15.17
CA GLY A 231 -23.50 -25.56 -15.98
C GLY A 231 -23.18 -25.61 -17.47
N GLU A 232 -24.21 -25.51 -18.32
CA GLU A 232 -24.07 -25.52 -19.78
C GLU A 232 -23.09 -24.46 -20.34
N PRO A 233 -22.98 -23.23 -19.79
CA PRO A 233 -21.97 -22.26 -20.17
C PRO A 233 -20.53 -22.58 -19.74
N GLY A 234 -20.30 -23.71 -19.04
CA GLY A 234 -19.03 -24.05 -18.42
C GLY A 234 -18.94 -23.57 -16.97
N GLN A 235 -17.72 -23.20 -16.55
CA GLN A 235 -17.41 -22.72 -15.21
C GLN A 235 -17.29 -21.20 -15.21
N VAL A 236 -18.15 -20.54 -14.43
CA VAL A 236 -18.17 -19.09 -14.29
C VAL A 236 -17.85 -18.74 -12.84
N GLU A 237 -16.84 -17.88 -12.68
CA GLU A 237 -16.37 -17.39 -11.38
C GLU A 237 -16.62 -15.88 -11.26
N GLY A 238 -16.64 -15.38 -10.03
CA GLY A 238 -16.81 -13.95 -9.76
C GLY A 238 -15.66 -13.12 -10.34
N LYS A 239 -15.96 -11.87 -10.69
CA LYS A 239 -14.91 -10.91 -11.06
C LYS A 239 -13.99 -10.66 -9.86
N PRO A 240 -12.71 -10.30 -10.11
CA PRO A 240 -11.85 -9.73 -9.07
C PRO A 240 -12.55 -8.59 -8.34
N SER A 241 -12.25 -8.45 -7.04
CA SER A 241 -12.89 -7.43 -6.20
C SER A 241 -12.70 -6.02 -6.79
N GLY A 242 -13.76 -5.20 -6.69
CA GLY A 242 -13.73 -3.79 -7.09
C GLY A 242 -12.89 -2.90 -6.17
N SER A 243 -12.43 -3.42 -5.04
CA SER A 243 -11.56 -2.71 -4.09
C SER A 243 -10.47 -3.62 -3.57
N PHE A 244 -9.22 -3.18 -3.65
CA PHE A 244 -8.09 -3.89 -3.04
C PHE A 244 -8.30 -4.14 -1.54
N TRP A 245 -8.96 -3.22 -0.84
CA TRP A 245 -9.15 -3.28 0.61
C TRP A 245 -10.18 -4.31 1.06
N ASN A 246 -11.08 -4.77 0.18
CA ASN A 246 -12.08 -5.78 0.53
C ASN A 246 -11.45 -7.15 0.80
N ALA A 247 -10.25 -7.41 0.27
CA ALA A 247 -9.49 -8.63 0.50
C ALA A 247 -8.73 -8.63 1.85
N MET A 248 -8.56 -7.46 2.49
CA MET A 248 -7.87 -7.39 3.78
C MET A 248 -8.76 -7.88 4.94
N PRO A 249 -8.19 -8.58 5.94
CA PRO A 249 -8.93 -8.95 7.13
C PRO A 249 -9.49 -7.69 7.81
N ARG A 250 -10.81 -7.62 7.99
CA ARG A 250 -11.41 -6.54 8.79
C ARG A 250 -10.95 -6.69 10.25
N PRO A 251 -10.56 -5.61 10.94
CA PRO A 251 -10.34 -5.68 12.37
C PRO A 251 -11.63 -6.15 13.05
N ILE A 252 -11.53 -7.21 13.85
CA ILE A 252 -12.62 -7.65 14.72
C ILE A 252 -12.82 -6.50 15.72
N ALA A 253 -13.93 -5.77 15.60
CA ALA A 253 -14.33 -4.79 16.58
C ALA A 253 -14.59 -5.52 17.91
N THR A 254 -13.58 -5.61 18.76
CA THR A 254 -13.75 -6.02 20.15
C THR A 254 -14.45 -4.89 20.87
N ARG A 255 -15.79 -4.96 20.96
CA ARG A 255 -16.55 -4.15 21.91
C ARG A 255 -16.07 -4.51 23.31
N SER A 256 -15.12 -3.76 23.86
CA SER A 256 -14.86 -3.82 25.29
C SER A 256 -16.05 -3.15 26.00
N THR A 257 -16.99 -3.95 26.48
CA THR A 257 -17.99 -3.48 27.44
C THR A 257 -17.28 -3.29 28.77
N ILE A 258 -16.83 -2.08 29.07
CA ILE A 258 -16.48 -1.71 30.45
C ILE A 258 -17.81 -1.65 31.22
N SER A 259 -18.12 -2.72 31.94
CA SER A 259 -19.23 -2.73 32.90
C SER A 259 -18.77 -1.97 34.13
N SER A 260 -19.24 -0.73 34.31
CA SER A 260 -19.11 -0.02 35.58
C SER A 260 -20.17 -0.55 36.53
N THR A 261 -19.76 -1.37 37.50
CA THR A 261 -20.58 -1.70 38.67
C THR A 261 -20.45 -0.53 39.67
N PRO A 262 -21.55 0.05 40.18
CA PRO A 262 -21.46 1.06 41.23
C PRO A 262 -21.01 0.39 42.53
N GLY A 263 -19.88 0.83 43.08
CA GLY A 263 -19.38 0.43 44.38
C GLY A 263 -20.35 0.82 45.49
N ASN A 264 -20.87 -0.19 46.17
CA ASN A 264 -21.72 -0.10 47.36
C ASN A 264 -20.88 0.45 48.54
N ASN A 265 -21.11 1.71 48.92
CA ASN A 265 -20.51 2.29 50.12
C ASN A 265 -21.37 1.91 51.33
N ASN A 266 -20.95 0.87 52.06
CA ASN A 266 -21.50 0.56 53.37
C ASN A 266 -20.44 -0.12 54.25
N ALA A 267 -19.87 0.61 55.20
CA ALA A 267 -19.28 0.05 56.42
C ALA A 267 -19.09 1.14 57.51
N PRO A 268 -19.12 0.77 58.80
CA PRO A 268 -19.65 1.61 59.87
C PRO A 268 -18.61 2.10 60.89
N ARG A 269 -18.81 3.32 61.39
CA ARG A 269 -18.84 3.76 62.81
C ARG A 269 -18.58 5.26 62.89
#